data_AF-A0A670HN61-F1
#
_entry.id   AF-A0A670HN61-F1
#
_cell.length_a   1.000
_cell.length_b   1.000
_cell.length_c   1.000
_cell.angle_alpha   90.00
_cell.angle_beta   90.00
_cell.angle_gamma   90.00
#
_symmetry.space_group_name_H-M   'P 1'
#
loop_
_entity.id
_entity.type
_entity.pdbx_description
1 polymer ?
#
loop_
_entity_poly.entity_id
_entity_poly.type
_entity_poly.pdbx_seq_one_letter_code
_entity_poly.pdbx_strand_id
1 'polypeptide(L)'
;MSKILTTRLPKAGETIHGHRFFSGFGGKGANQCVQAARLGAKTSMICKVGKDSFGNDYLENFKKNGIPTEFVGQTEDAATGAASIIVNKEGENFIVIVAGANLLLNSDDLKRAAHVISNAKVMVCQLEITPAISLEALKMAHTSGVKTLFNPAPAVADLDPRFYTYSDIICCNETEAELLTGIPVGNVEDAGRVGRILLERGCKTAIVTLGPEGCVLVCAKEPTPKHIPTKKVTAVDTTVCTCDSKALLWGEGCVHITSLKHGYAILFFNSDRIWFAGGHTPQNTVFHKKSQYRCELWLMSCARQFPNQHWDAVLDAE
;
A
#
# COMPACT_ATOMS: atom_id res chain seq x y z
N MET A 1 4.14 -4.93 15.05
CA MET A 1 5.45 -4.37 14.65
C MET A 1 6.05 -3.67 15.86
N SER A 2 7.31 -3.93 16.18
CA SER A 2 8.07 -3.18 17.18
C SER A 2 9.19 -2.41 16.50
N LYS A 3 9.46 -1.18 16.96
CA LYS A 3 10.56 -0.33 16.48
C LYS A 3 11.39 0.13 17.67
N ILE A 4 12.67 -0.22 17.67
CA ILE A 4 13.65 0.15 18.69
C ILE A 4 14.62 1.15 18.05
N LEU A 5 14.74 2.33 18.66
CA LEU A 5 15.72 3.33 18.24
C LEU A 5 17.00 3.19 19.05
N THR A 6 18.13 3.18 18.35
CA THR A 6 19.47 2.95 18.89
C THR A 6 20.46 4.00 18.36
N THR A 7 21.62 4.16 19.00
CA THR A 7 22.66 5.08 18.49
C THR A 7 23.45 4.47 17.34
N ARG A 8 23.53 3.14 17.28
CA ARG A 8 24.16 2.33 16.22
C ARG A 8 23.50 0.95 16.20
N LEU A 9 23.64 0.26 15.08
CA LEU A 9 23.19 -1.13 14.97
C LEU A 9 24.09 -2.08 15.81
N PRO A 10 23.51 -3.16 16.39
CA PRO A 10 24.28 -4.15 17.13
C PRO A 10 25.09 -5.05 16.18
N LYS A 11 26.24 -5.53 16.65
CA LYS A 11 27.00 -6.61 15.99
C LYS A 11 26.55 -7.99 16.48
N ALA A 12 26.93 -9.04 15.77
CA ALA A 12 26.66 -10.42 16.18
C ALA A 12 27.20 -10.69 17.60
N GLY A 13 26.35 -11.20 18.49
CA GLY A 13 26.68 -11.49 19.90
C GLY A 13 26.70 -10.27 20.83
N GLU A 14 26.35 -9.09 20.34
CA GLU A 14 26.42 -7.84 21.11
C GLU A 14 25.06 -7.45 21.72
N THR A 15 25.10 -6.98 22.96
CA THR A 15 23.95 -6.35 23.64
C THR A 15 24.15 -4.83 23.69
N ILE A 16 23.18 -4.07 23.22
CA ILE A 16 23.20 -2.60 23.26
C ILE A 16 21.94 -2.05 23.93
N HIS A 17 22.04 -0.83 24.48
CA HIS A 17 20.87 -0.13 25.02
C HIS A 17 20.21 0.72 23.93
N GLY A 18 18.92 0.49 23.70
CA GLY A 18 18.07 1.40 22.93
C GLY A 18 17.66 2.62 23.76
N HIS A 19 17.25 3.69 23.10
CA HIS A 19 16.80 4.91 23.78
C HIS A 19 15.29 5.16 23.64
N ARG A 20 14.60 4.51 22.69
CA ARG A 20 13.14 4.53 22.55
C ARG A 20 12.61 3.22 21.98
N PHE A 21 11.39 2.86 22.39
CA PHE A 21 10.64 1.71 21.91
C PHE A 21 9.25 2.15 21.46
N PHE A 22 8.81 1.66 20.31
CA PHE A 22 7.46 1.84 19.79
C PHE A 22 6.88 0.48 19.44
N SER A 23 5.60 0.30 19.73
CA SER A 23 4.81 -0.82 19.21
C SER A 23 3.67 -0.25 18.37
N GLY A 24 3.37 -0.91 17.26
CA GLY A 24 2.30 -0.51 16.35
C GLY A 24 1.87 -1.64 15.42
N PHE A 25 0.83 -1.36 14.66
CA PHE A 25 0.32 -2.25 13.62
C PHE A 25 1.13 -2.09 12.34
N GLY A 26 1.36 -3.19 11.64
CA GLY A 26 2.11 -3.23 10.38
C GLY A 26 1.56 -4.33 9.46
N GLY A 27 2.42 -4.87 8.60
CA GLY A 27 2.03 -5.82 7.56
C GLY A 27 1.46 -5.09 6.34
N LYS A 28 1.98 -5.42 5.16
CA LYS A 28 1.68 -4.72 3.91
C LYS A 28 0.20 -4.76 3.58
N GLY A 29 -0.43 -5.94 3.69
CA GLY A 29 -1.86 -6.08 3.45
C GLY A 29 -2.72 -5.24 4.39
N ALA A 30 -2.41 -5.23 5.69
CA ALA A 30 -3.12 -4.42 6.67
C ALA A 30 -2.90 -2.91 6.43
N ASN A 31 -1.67 -2.49 6.14
CA ASN A 31 -1.34 -1.10 5.83
C ASN A 31 -2.09 -0.60 4.59
N GLN A 32 -2.11 -1.39 3.53
CA GLN A 32 -2.84 -1.09 2.29
C GLN A 32 -4.35 -0.96 2.57
N CYS A 33 -4.93 -1.91 3.32
CA CYS A 33 -6.35 -1.90 3.66
C CYS A 33 -6.75 -0.71 4.55
N VAL A 34 -5.96 -0.41 5.59
CA VAL A 34 -6.18 0.75 6.47
C VAL A 34 -6.07 2.06 5.71
N GLN A 35 -5.10 2.19 4.81
CA GLN A 35 -4.97 3.39 3.99
C GLN A 35 -6.18 3.56 3.08
N ALA A 36 -6.69 2.49 2.47
CA ALA A 36 -7.91 2.51 1.68
C ALA A 36 -9.11 3.00 2.48
N ALA A 37 -9.31 2.42 3.67
CA ALA A 37 -10.45 2.71 4.53
C ALA A 37 -10.43 4.17 4.99
N ARG A 38 -9.26 4.69 5.35
CA ARG A 38 -9.06 6.11 5.71
C ARG A 38 -9.33 7.08 4.57
N LEU A 39 -9.19 6.63 3.32
CA LEU A 39 -9.57 7.41 2.13
C LEU A 39 -11.07 7.28 1.78
N GLY A 40 -11.86 6.58 2.59
CA GLY A 40 -13.30 6.41 2.41
C GLY A 40 -13.71 5.15 1.64
N ALA A 41 -12.77 4.26 1.30
CA ALA A 41 -13.12 3.02 0.61
C ALA A 41 -13.87 2.05 1.55
N LYS A 42 -14.91 1.40 1.04
CA LYS A 42 -15.49 0.21 1.68
C LYS A 42 -14.55 -0.96 1.46
N THR A 43 -14.00 -1.49 2.54
CA THR A 43 -12.94 -2.49 2.53
C THR A 43 -13.36 -3.77 3.22
N SER A 44 -12.66 -4.85 2.93
CA SER A 44 -12.75 -6.11 3.65
C SER A 44 -11.35 -6.71 3.71
N MET A 45 -10.93 -7.14 4.90
CA MET A 45 -9.60 -7.73 5.11
C MET A 45 -9.74 -9.25 5.19
N ILE A 46 -9.04 -9.96 4.31
CA ILE A 46 -8.91 -11.42 4.34
C ILE A 46 -7.50 -11.72 4.84
N CYS A 47 -7.38 -12.11 6.11
CA CYS A 47 -6.10 -12.47 6.71
C CYS A 47 -6.28 -13.44 7.88
N LYS A 48 -5.16 -13.90 8.46
CA LYS A 48 -5.17 -14.75 9.64
C LYS A 48 -4.16 -14.25 10.66
N VAL A 49 -4.61 -14.12 11.91
CA VAL A 49 -3.80 -13.71 13.06
C VAL A 49 -3.77 -14.84 14.09
N GLY A 50 -2.85 -14.76 15.06
CA GLY A 50 -2.83 -15.69 16.18
C GLY A 50 -4.03 -15.46 17.11
N LYS A 51 -4.45 -16.50 17.82
CA LYS A 51 -5.39 -16.40 18.94
C LYS A 51 -4.62 -15.97 20.20
N ASP A 52 -4.02 -14.79 20.10
CA ASP A 52 -3.18 -14.17 21.14
C ASP A 52 -3.57 -12.69 21.35
N SER A 53 -2.91 -12.02 22.29
CA SER A 53 -3.18 -10.60 22.58
C SER A 53 -2.96 -9.70 21.36
N PHE A 54 -1.93 -9.97 20.55
CA PHE A 54 -1.65 -9.17 19.35
C PHE A 54 -2.72 -9.36 18.27
N GLY A 55 -3.27 -10.56 18.14
CA GLY A 55 -4.37 -10.84 17.22
C GLY A 55 -5.64 -10.10 17.62
N ASN A 56 -5.95 -10.08 18.91
CA ASN A 56 -7.07 -9.31 19.46
C ASN A 56 -6.87 -7.80 19.22
N ASP A 57 -5.66 -7.29 19.45
CA ASP A 57 -5.32 -5.89 19.18
C ASP A 57 -5.48 -5.54 17.68
N TYR A 58 -5.13 -6.45 16.76
CA TYR A 58 -5.33 -6.25 15.33
C TYR A 58 -6.81 -6.17 14.95
N LEU A 59 -7.64 -7.05 15.51
CA LEU A 59 -9.10 -7.01 15.30
C LEU A 59 -9.68 -5.66 15.75
N GLU A 60 -9.29 -5.17 16.91
CA GLU A 60 -9.71 -3.85 17.41
C GLU A 60 -9.17 -2.70 16.55
N ASN A 61 -7.93 -2.80 16.06
CA ASN A 61 -7.39 -1.82 15.12
C ASN A 61 -8.17 -1.76 13.81
N PHE A 62 -8.55 -2.91 13.24
CA PHE A 62 -9.38 -2.93 12.02
C PHE A 62 -10.73 -2.28 12.25
N LYS A 63 -11.42 -2.61 13.35
CA LYS A 63 -12.70 -1.97 13.73
C LYS A 63 -12.56 -0.46 13.88
N LYS A 64 -11.51 0.01 14.56
CA LYS A 64 -11.23 1.46 14.73
C LYS A 64 -11.01 2.19 13.41
N ASN A 65 -10.55 1.51 12.36
CA ASN A 65 -10.38 2.09 11.03
C ASN A 65 -11.58 1.79 10.10
N GLY A 66 -12.71 1.31 10.63
CA GLY A 66 -13.92 1.03 9.86
C GLY A 66 -13.83 -0.19 8.94
N ILE A 67 -12.90 -1.11 9.21
CA ILE A 67 -12.69 -2.33 8.42
C ILE A 67 -13.43 -3.50 9.09
N PRO A 68 -14.39 -4.15 8.40
CA PRO A 68 -15.04 -5.36 8.89
C PRO A 68 -14.05 -6.52 9.07
N THR A 69 -14.20 -7.29 10.14
CA THR A 69 -13.29 -8.38 10.51
C THR A 69 -13.86 -9.77 10.25
N GLU A 70 -14.92 -9.90 9.44
CA GLU A 70 -15.60 -11.17 9.16
C GLU A 70 -14.66 -12.24 8.57
N PHE A 71 -13.70 -11.82 7.74
CA PHE A 71 -12.72 -12.71 7.10
C PHE A 71 -11.32 -12.63 7.73
N VAL A 72 -11.23 -12.11 8.96
CA VAL A 72 -10.00 -12.14 9.76
C VAL A 72 -10.04 -13.37 10.66
N GLY A 73 -9.37 -14.44 10.24
CA GLY A 73 -9.29 -15.69 11.00
C GLY A 73 -8.36 -15.58 12.20
N GLN A 74 -8.64 -16.36 13.25
CA GLN A 74 -7.71 -16.59 14.36
C GLN A 74 -7.30 -18.07 14.41
N THR A 75 -6.06 -18.36 14.81
CA THR A 75 -5.52 -19.73 14.95
C THR A 75 -4.74 -19.89 16.25
N GLU A 76 -4.83 -21.07 16.87
CA GLU A 76 -4.01 -21.46 18.03
C GLU A 76 -2.66 -22.06 17.61
N ASP A 77 -2.49 -22.41 16.33
CA ASP A 77 -1.32 -23.14 15.82
C ASP A 77 -0.10 -22.25 15.60
N ALA A 78 -0.27 -20.92 15.56
CA ALA A 78 0.81 -19.96 15.43
C ALA A 78 0.47 -18.61 16.06
N ALA A 79 1.50 -17.90 16.51
CA ALA A 79 1.40 -16.52 16.97
C ALA A 79 1.08 -15.55 15.81
N THR A 80 0.50 -14.40 16.15
CA THR A 80 0.32 -13.29 15.21
C THR A 80 1.65 -12.85 14.62
N GLY A 81 1.66 -12.57 13.31
CA GLY A 81 2.87 -12.13 12.61
C GLY A 81 3.50 -10.89 13.25
N ALA A 82 4.82 -10.91 13.38
CA ALA A 82 5.58 -9.86 14.04
C ALA A 82 6.75 -9.40 13.17
N ALA A 83 7.08 -8.12 13.29
CA ALA A 83 8.27 -7.52 12.70
C ALA A 83 8.99 -6.74 13.79
N SER A 84 10.25 -7.08 14.02
CA SER A 84 11.15 -6.40 14.95
C SER A 84 12.11 -5.54 14.17
N ILE A 85 11.99 -4.23 14.35
CA ILE A 85 12.76 -3.22 13.63
C ILE A 85 13.74 -2.54 14.59
N ILE A 86 15.01 -2.54 14.25
CA ILE A 86 16.04 -1.77 14.95
C ILE A 86 16.52 -0.69 14.00
N VAL A 87 16.51 0.57 14.43
CA VAL A 87 16.97 1.71 13.61
C VAL A 87 18.06 2.47 14.35
N ASN A 88 19.13 2.85 13.65
CA ASN A 88 20.18 3.71 14.23
C ASN A 88 19.91 5.21 13.97
N LYS A 89 20.83 6.08 14.41
CA LYS A 89 20.70 7.54 14.25
C LYS A 89 20.84 8.00 12.80
N GLU A 90 21.52 7.22 11.96
CA GLU A 90 21.68 7.45 10.52
C GLU A 90 20.45 7.03 9.71
N GLY A 91 19.51 6.30 10.33
CA GLY A 91 18.31 5.78 9.66
C GLY A 91 18.48 4.39 9.01
N GLU A 92 19.65 3.78 9.15
CA GLU A 92 19.89 2.38 8.78
C GLU A 92 19.09 1.46 9.70
N ASN A 93 18.65 0.30 9.19
CA ASN A 93 17.81 -0.60 9.96
C ASN A 93 18.10 -2.08 9.75
N PHE A 94 17.76 -2.87 10.78
CA PHE A 94 17.53 -4.30 10.67
C PHE A 94 16.06 -4.60 10.90
N ILE A 95 15.48 -5.45 10.05
CA ILE A 95 14.10 -5.92 10.19
C ILE A 95 14.13 -7.44 10.22
N VAL A 96 13.61 -8.01 11.30
CA VAL A 96 13.38 -9.46 11.42
C VAL A 96 11.87 -9.68 11.42
N ILE A 97 11.38 -10.44 10.44
CA ILE A 97 9.96 -10.76 10.28
C ILE A 97 9.74 -12.22 10.67
N VAL A 98 8.75 -12.45 11.53
CA VAL A 98 8.16 -13.76 11.79
C VAL A 98 6.75 -13.72 11.23
N ALA A 99 6.51 -14.41 10.11
CA ALA A 99 5.22 -14.36 9.43
C ALA A 99 4.08 -14.96 10.29
N GLY A 100 4.37 -16.00 11.08
CA GLY A 100 3.42 -16.60 12.03
C GLY A 100 2.12 -17.04 11.35
N ALA A 101 0.99 -16.68 11.96
CA ALA A 101 -0.35 -16.99 11.48
C ALA A 101 -0.65 -16.54 10.04
N ASN A 102 0.08 -15.56 9.48
CA ASN A 102 -0.08 -15.13 8.09
C ASN A 102 0.16 -16.30 7.11
N LEU A 103 1.08 -17.22 7.43
CA LEU A 103 1.36 -18.39 6.58
C LEU A 103 0.31 -19.50 6.70
N LEU A 104 -0.57 -19.41 7.70
CA LEU A 104 -1.66 -20.37 7.91
C LEU A 104 -2.97 -19.94 7.24
N LEU A 105 -3.00 -18.78 6.59
CA LEU A 105 -4.09 -18.44 5.67
C LEU A 105 -4.10 -19.48 4.54
N ASN A 106 -5.27 -20.04 4.23
CA ASN A 106 -5.39 -21.17 3.32
C ASN A 106 -6.58 -21.03 2.36
N SER A 107 -6.71 -22.00 1.44
CA SER A 107 -7.75 -21.99 0.41
C SER A 107 -9.17 -22.05 0.98
N ASP A 108 -9.38 -22.68 2.14
CA ASP A 108 -10.71 -22.72 2.75
C ASP A 108 -11.09 -21.36 3.35
N ASP A 109 -10.13 -20.58 3.83
CA ASP A 109 -10.36 -19.18 4.22
C ASP A 109 -10.76 -18.33 3.01
N LEU A 110 -10.10 -18.51 1.86
CA LEU A 110 -10.47 -17.84 0.61
C LEU A 110 -11.85 -18.25 0.11
N LYS A 111 -12.20 -19.53 0.17
CA LYS A 111 -13.53 -20.02 -0.22
C LYS A 111 -14.64 -19.41 0.63
N ARG A 112 -14.43 -19.23 1.94
CA ARG A 112 -15.40 -18.52 2.81
C ARG A 112 -15.58 -17.06 2.37
N ALA A 113 -14.53 -16.44 1.84
CA ALA A 113 -14.58 -15.08 1.31
C ALA A 113 -14.98 -15.00 -0.18
N ALA A 114 -15.31 -16.11 -0.85
CA ALA A 114 -15.51 -16.14 -2.31
C ALA A 114 -16.59 -15.13 -2.78
N HIS A 115 -17.69 -14.99 -2.03
CA HIS A 115 -18.75 -14.04 -2.34
C HIS A 115 -18.29 -12.57 -2.26
N VAL A 116 -17.48 -12.20 -1.25
CA VAL A 116 -16.96 -10.83 -1.17
C VAL A 116 -15.91 -10.58 -2.25
N ILE A 117 -15.09 -11.58 -2.57
CA ILE A 117 -14.09 -11.50 -3.64
C ILE A 117 -14.76 -11.26 -4.98
N SER A 118 -15.80 -12.03 -5.34
CA SER A 118 -16.46 -11.92 -6.65
C SER A 118 -17.26 -10.62 -6.84
N ASN A 119 -17.71 -10.00 -5.75
CA ASN A 119 -18.48 -8.75 -5.79
C ASN A 119 -17.62 -7.50 -5.55
N ALA A 120 -16.34 -7.66 -5.23
CA ALA A 120 -15.43 -6.54 -5.02
C ALA A 120 -15.16 -5.78 -6.33
N LYS A 121 -14.64 -4.55 -6.21
CA LYS A 121 -14.17 -3.78 -7.36
C LYS A 121 -12.68 -3.98 -7.62
N VAL A 122 -11.91 -4.18 -6.55
CA VAL A 122 -10.47 -4.39 -6.60
C VAL A 122 -10.09 -5.46 -5.57
N MET A 123 -9.26 -6.41 -5.98
CA MET A 123 -8.52 -7.33 -5.12
C MET A 123 -7.07 -6.84 -5.01
N VAL A 124 -6.54 -6.78 -3.80
CA VAL A 124 -5.16 -6.36 -3.55
C VAL A 124 -4.40 -7.49 -2.86
N CYS A 125 -3.29 -7.93 -3.44
CA CYS A 125 -2.44 -8.97 -2.86
C CYS A 125 -0.97 -8.54 -2.79
N GLN A 126 -0.24 -9.11 -1.85
CA GLN A 126 1.21 -8.96 -1.68
C GLN A 126 1.86 -10.34 -1.48
N LEU A 127 3.14 -10.39 -1.06
CA LEU A 127 3.90 -11.63 -0.83
C LEU A 127 4.28 -11.85 0.65
N GLU A 128 3.46 -11.37 1.61
CA GLU A 128 3.63 -11.63 3.06
C GLU A 128 2.78 -12.80 3.59
N ILE A 129 2.07 -13.49 2.71
CA ILE A 129 1.39 -14.77 2.95
C ILE A 129 2.01 -15.84 2.04
N THR A 130 1.52 -17.07 2.08
CA THR A 130 1.99 -18.11 1.16
C THR A 130 1.70 -17.71 -0.29
N PRO A 131 2.69 -17.77 -1.22
CA PRO A 131 2.49 -17.36 -2.61
C PRO A 131 1.34 -18.11 -3.29
N ALA A 132 1.13 -19.39 -2.95
CA ALA A 132 0.02 -20.19 -3.47
C ALA A 132 -1.35 -19.55 -3.19
N ILE A 133 -1.54 -18.97 -2.00
CA ILE A 133 -2.80 -18.36 -1.58
C ILE A 133 -2.98 -16.96 -2.19
N SER A 134 -1.92 -16.15 -2.27
CA SER A 134 -1.98 -14.90 -3.04
C SER A 134 -2.36 -15.16 -4.50
N LEU A 135 -1.78 -16.19 -5.11
CA LEU A 135 -2.07 -16.56 -6.49
C LEU A 135 -3.50 -17.05 -6.68
N GLU A 136 -4.01 -17.86 -5.75
CA GLU A 136 -5.40 -18.33 -5.76
C GLU A 136 -6.39 -17.15 -5.64
N ALA A 137 -6.13 -16.20 -4.74
CA ALA A 137 -6.96 -15.01 -4.57
C ALA A 137 -6.98 -14.12 -5.82
N LEU A 138 -5.81 -13.88 -6.43
CA LEU A 138 -5.71 -13.15 -7.71
C LEU A 138 -6.48 -13.86 -8.82
N LYS A 139 -6.35 -15.19 -8.93
CA LYS A 139 -7.09 -15.99 -9.92
C LYS A 139 -8.60 -15.91 -9.70
N MET A 140 -9.08 -16.02 -8.46
CA MET A 140 -10.51 -15.90 -8.12
C MET A 140 -11.07 -14.53 -8.52
N ALA A 141 -10.36 -13.45 -8.19
CA ALA A 141 -10.74 -12.10 -8.55
C ALA A 141 -10.75 -11.90 -10.07
N HIS A 142 -9.65 -12.26 -10.74
CA HIS A 142 -9.51 -12.14 -12.20
C HIS A 142 -10.63 -12.88 -12.95
N THR A 143 -10.93 -14.13 -12.55
CA THR A 143 -11.97 -14.95 -13.18
C THR A 143 -13.37 -14.37 -12.95
N SER A 144 -13.57 -13.62 -11.86
CA SER A 144 -14.83 -12.95 -11.55
C SER A 144 -14.95 -11.56 -12.19
N GLY A 145 -13.98 -11.14 -13.01
CA GLY A 145 -13.96 -9.80 -13.61
C GLY A 145 -13.60 -8.69 -12.62
N VAL A 146 -13.10 -9.04 -11.44
CA VAL A 146 -12.65 -8.08 -10.43
C VAL A 146 -11.23 -7.65 -10.75
N LYS A 147 -10.98 -6.34 -10.64
CA LYS A 147 -9.66 -5.77 -10.96
C LYS A 147 -8.62 -6.26 -9.96
N THR A 148 -7.46 -6.69 -10.44
CA THR A 148 -6.39 -7.19 -9.58
C THR A 148 -5.22 -6.22 -9.50
N LEU A 149 -4.87 -5.83 -8.27
CA LEU A 149 -3.67 -5.07 -7.93
C LEU A 149 -2.73 -5.97 -7.15
N PHE A 150 -1.55 -6.22 -7.72
CA PHE A 150 -0.54 -7.04 -7.08
C PHE A 150 0.70 -6.21 -6.75
N ASN A 151 1.12 -6.24 -5.50
CA ASN A 151 2.39 -5.69 -5.07
C ASN A 151 3.36 -6.84 -4.75
N PRO A 152 4.35 -7.14 -5.61
CA PRO A 152 5.29 -8.24 -5.41
C PRO A 152 6.31 -7.91 -4.32
N ALA A 153 5.84 -7.74 -3.09
CA ALA A 153 6.63 -7.31 -1.95
C ALA A 153 6.41 -8.25 -0.74
N PRO A 154 7.49 -8.79 -0.15
CA PRO A 154 8.87 -8.76 -0.65
C PRO A 154 9.00 -9.52 -1.98
N ALA A 155 9.82 -9.00 -2.90
CA ALA A 155 10.02 -9.64 -4.20
C ALA A 155 10.77 -10.97 -4.06
N VAL A 156 10.46 -11.90 -4.96
CA VAL A 156 11.17 -13.18 -5.14
C VAL A 156 11.58 -13.28 -6.61
N ALA A 157 12.81 -13.73 -6.86
CA ALA A 157 13.38 -13.75 -8.22
C ALA A 157 12.67 -14.74 -9.15
N ASP A 158 12.25 -15.89 -8.61
CA ASP A 158 11.56 -16.98 -9.30
C ASP A 158 10.04 -16.90 -9.12
N LEU A 159 9.47 -15.70 -9.25
CA LEU A 159 8.03 -15.50 -9.12
C LEU A 159 7.27 -16.27 -10.21
N ASP A 160 6.27 -17.05 -9.79
CA ASP A 160 5.40 -17.80 -10.71
C ASP A 160 4.81 -16.87 -11.79
N PRO A 161 4.99 -17.17 -13.09
CA PRO A 161 4.52 -16.31 -14.17
C PRO A 161 3.03 -15.97 -14.13
N ARG A 162 2.22 -16.82 -13.49
CA ARG A 162 0.78 -16.62 -13.33
C ARG A 162 0.43 -15.38 -12.51
N PHE A 163 1.33 -14.92 -11.64
CA PHE A 163 1.15 -13.64 -10.95
C PHE A 163 1.06 -12.48 -11.93
N TYR A 164 1.91 -12.45 -12.97
CA TYR A 164 1.86 -11.39 -13.97
C TYR A 164 0.56 -11.45 -14.77
N THR A 165 0.18 -12.64 -15.24
CA THR A 165 -1.01 -12.81 -16.10
C THR A 165 -2.32 -12.54 -15.38
N TYR A 166 -2.40 -12.84 -14.07
CA TYR A 166 -3.59 -12.55 -13.27
C TYR A 166 -3.60 -11.14 -12.69
N SER A 167 -2.58 -10.32 -12.93
CA SER A 167 -2.50 -8.95 -12.43
C SER A 167 -2.88 -7.93 -13.51
N ASP A 168 -3.97 -7.20 -13.29
CA ASP A 168 -4.27 -6.02 -14.10
C ASP A 168 -3.25 -4.92 -13.85
N ILE A 169 -2.84 -4.76 -12.59
CA ILE A 169 -1.85 -3.78 -12.15
C ILE A 169 -0.79 -4.49 -11.30
N ILE A 170 0.46 -4.36 -11.67
CA ILE A 170 1.60 -4.68 -10.80
C ILE A 170 2.24 -3.38 -10.30
N CYS A 171 2.46 -3.26 -8.99
CA CYS A 171 3.09 -2.09 -8.39
C CYS A 171 4.28 -2.52 -7.53
N CYS A 172 5.49 -2.11 -7.91
CA CYS A 172 6.73 -2.50 -7.24
C CYS A 172 7.67 -1.29 -7.09
N ASN A 173 8.61 -1.37 -6.16
CA ASN A 173 9.69 -0.39 -6.05
C ASN A 173 10.90 -0.76 -6.92
N GLU A 174 11.94 0.07 -6.91
CA GLU A 174 13.19 -0.12 -7.68
C GLU A 174 13.85 -1.47 -7.41
N THR A 175 14.07 -1.82 -6.13
CA THR A 175 14.73 -3.07 -5.73
C THR A 175 13.90 -4.30 -6.06
N GLU A 176 12.58 -4.22 -5.91
CA GLU A 176 11.65 -5.30 -6.27
C GLU A 176 11.61 -5.49 -7.78
N ALA A 177 11.57 -4.41 -8.55
CA ALA A 177 11.57 -4.41 -10.00
C ALA A 177 12.88 -5.01 -10.56
N GLU A 178 14.01 -4.64 -9.97
CA GLU A 178 15.32 -5.22 -10.27
C GLU A 178 15.35 -6.72 -9.98
N LEU A 179 14.89 -7.15 -8.81
CA LEU A 179 14.90 -8.57 -8.44
C LEU A 179 14.02 -9.41 -9.38
N LEU A 180 12.87 -8.88 -9.79
CA LEU A 180 11.96 -9.57 -10.71
C LEU A 180 12.54 -9.66 -12.13
N THR A 181 13.20 -8.60 -12.61
CA THR A 181 13.63 -8.50 -14.02
C THR A 181 15.10 -8.80 -14.28
N GLY A 182 15.93 -8.84 -13.22
CA GLY A 182 17.38 -8.92 -13.32
C GLY A 182 18.03 -7.64 -13.85
N ILE A 183 17.30 -6.52 -13.89
CA ILE A 183 17.75 -5.27 -14.48
C ILE A 183 17.75 -4.17 -13.41
N PRO A 184 18.91 -3.54 -13.15
CA PRO A 184 18.99 -2.43 -12.19
C PRO A 184 18.06 -1.27 -12.57
N VAL A 185 17.44 -0.66 -11.55
CA VAL A 185 16.58 0.51 -11.71
C VAL A 185 17.19 1.68 -10.94
N GLY A 186 17.93 2.54 -11.65
CA GLY A 186 18.59 3.71 -11.05
C GLY A 186 18.00 5.07 -11.45
N ASN A 187 17.09 5.09 -12.43
CA ASN A 187 16.49 6.31 -12.95
C ASN A 187 15.13 6.04 -13.62
N VAL A 188 14.48 7.11 -14.08
CA VAL A 188 13.18 7.09 -14.74
C VAL A 188 13.16 6.25 -16.03
N GLU A 189 14.25 6.27 -16.80
CA GLU A 189 14.35 5.51 -18.05
C GLU A 189 14.44 4.01 -17.79
N ASP A 190 15.27 3.61 -16.82
CA ASP A 190 15.37 2.22 -16.37
C ASP A 190 14.03 1.69 -15.86
N ALA A 191 13.32 2.51 -15.08
CA ALA A 191 11.99 2.18 -14.58
C ALA A 191 10.98 1.97 -15.72
N GLY A 192 11.07 2.78 -16.77
CA GLY A 192 10.27 2.61 -17.99
C GLY A 192 10.61 1.31 -18.74
N ARG A 193 11.90 0.97 -18.84
CA ARG A 193 12.37 -0.29 -19.45
C ARG A 193 11.87 -1.50 -18.69
N VAL A 194 12.03 -1.52 -17.37
CA VAL A 194 11.54 -2.61 -16.52
C VAL A 194 10.01 -2.69 -16.54
N GLY A 195 9.32 -1.56 -16.53
CA GLY A 195 7.86 -1.52 -16.68
C GLY A 195 7.38 -2.21 -17.97
N ARG A 196 8.07 -2.03 -19.10
CA ARG A 196 7.74 -2.73 -20.36
C ARG A 196 7.95 -4.24 -20.26
N ILE A 197 9.03 -4.69 -19.63
CA ILE A 197 9.31 -6.12 -19.42
C ILE A 197 8.22 -6.77 -18.55
N LEU A 198 7.73 -6.06 -17.53
CA LEU A 198 6.62 -6.55 -16.72
C LEU A 198 5.33 -6.70 -17.54
N LEU A 199 5.07 -5.78 -18.48
CA LEU A 199 3.95 -5.92 -19.43
C LEU A 199 4.13 -7.12 -20.37
N GLU A 200 5.34 -7.33 -20.90
CA GLU A 200 5.67 -8.48 -21.75
C GLU A 200 5.47 -9.82 -21.02
N ARG A 201 5.64 -9.84 -19.69
CA ARG A 201 5.35 -11.01 -18.84
C ARG A 201 3.86 -11.23 -18.58
N GLY A 202 3.00 -10.29 -18.94
CA GLY A 202 1.54 -10.50 -19.02
C GLY A 202 0.68 -9.59 -18.14
N CYS A 203 1.26 -8.66 -17.36
CA CYS A 203 0.43 -7.69 -16.63
C CYS A 203 -0.10 -6.59 -17.58
N LYS A 204 -1.25 -5.98 -17.27
CA LYS A 204 -1.83 -4.94 -18.15
C LYS A 204 -1.25 -3.56 -17.89
N THR A 205 -0.85 -3.30 -16.65
CA THR A 205 -0.26 -2.04 -16.20
C THR A 205 0.86 -2.34 -15.22
N ALA A 206 1.99 -1.65 -15.36
CA ALA A 206 3.11 -1.69 -14.44
C ALA A 206 3.34 -0.30 -13.84
N ILE A 207 3.49 -0.25 -12.51
CA ILE A 207 3.85 0.95 -11.75
C ILE A 207 5.17 0.63 -11.04
N VAL A 208 6.21 1.40 -11.36
CA VAL A 208 7.52 1.32 -10.70
C VAL A 208 7.71 2.57 -9.86
N THR A 209 7.72 2.46 -8.53
CA THR A 209 7.89 3.60 -7.62
C THR A 209 9.37 3.92 -7.41
N LEU A 210 9.72 5.21 -7.48
CA LEU A 210 11.09 5.74 -7.47
C LEU A 210 11.34 6.65 -6.26
N GLY A 211 10.82 6.26 -5.09
CA GLY A 211 10.96 7.03 -3.86
C GLY A 211 10.59 8.53 -4.00
N PRO A 212 11.54 9.47 -3.84
CA PRO A 212 11.31 10.91 -3.97
C PRO A 212 11.12 11.40 -5.40
N GLU A 213 11.44 10.58 -6.41
CA GLU A 213 11.25 10.91 -7.82
C GLU A 213 9.84 10.53 -8.32
N GLY A 214 8.99 9.97 -7.46
CA GLY A 214 7.59 9.64 -7.79
C GLY A 214 7.46 8.22 -8.31
N CYS A 215 6.89 8.04 -9.50
CA CYS A 215 6.78 6.72 -10.13
C CYS A 215 6.76 6.78 -11.66
N VAL A 216 7.01 5.65 -12.30
CA VAL A 216 6.79 5.44 -13.73
C VAL A 216 5.64 4.47 -13.94
N LEU A 217 4.69 4.87 -14.80
CA LEU A 217 3.54 4.08 -15.22
C LEU A 217 3.77 3.61 -16.67
N VAL A 218 3.58 2.32 -16.92
CA VAL A 218 3.56 1.74 -18.27
C VAL A 218 2.28 0.92 -18.43
N CYS A 219 1.52 1.15 -19.49
CA CYS A 219 0.23 0.48 -19.73
C CYS A 219 0.26 -0.25 -21.07
N ALA A 220 -0.32 -1.45 -21.16
CA ALA A 220 -0.35 -2.21 -22.41
C ALA A 220 -1.10 -1.47 -23.55
N LYS A 221 -2.10 -0.65 -23.21
CA LYS A 221 -2.83 0.18 -24.20
C LYS A 221 -2.02 1.38 -24.70
N GLU A 222 -1.06 1.85 -23.91
CA GLU A 222 -0.18 2.97 -24.22
C GLU A 222 1.21 2.66 -23.65
N PRO A 223 2.04 1.90 -24.39
CA PRO A 223 3.28 1.33 -23.88
C PRO A 223 4.40 2.35 -23.70
N THR A 224 4.13 3.63 -23.99
CA THR A 224 5.03 4.74 -23.70
C THR A 224 5.07 4.99 -22.19
N PRO A 225 6.23 4.84 -21.52
CA PRO A 225 6.35 5.10 -20.10
C PRO A 225 6.00 6.54 -19.75
N LYS A 226 5.19 6.72 -18.71
CA LYS A 226 4.80 8.03 -18.17
C LYS A 226 5.41 8.21 -16.79
N HIS A 227 6.31 9.18 -16.68
CA HIS A 227 6.85 9.60 -15.38
C HIS A 227 5.88 10.54 -14.68
N ILE A 228 5.58 10.23 -13.42
CA ILE A 228 4.72 11.03 -12.55
C ILE A 228 5.58 11.48 -11.35
N PRO A 229 6.09 12.72 -11.36
CA PRO A 229 6.94 13.20 -10.28
C PRO A 229 6.12 13.47 -9.00
N THR A 230 6.79 13.43 -7.84
CA THR A 230 6.20 13.87 -6.57
C THR A 230 6.76 15.21 -6.12
N LYS A 231 5.99 15.97 -5.33
CA LYS A 231 6.50 17.18 -4.67
C LYS A 231 7.48 16.77 -3.57
N LYS A 232 8.58 17.52 -3.46
CA LYS A 232 9.54 17.35 -2.36
C LYS A 232 8.89 17.71 -1.03
N VAL A 233 9.03 16.82 -0.05
CA VAL A 233 8.59 17.01 1.33
C VAL A 233 9.73 16.64 2.27
N THR A 234 9.80 17.26 3.45
CA THR A 234 10.73 16.85 4.49
C THR A 234 10.23 15.55 5.11
N ALA A 235 10.89 14.43 4.83
CA ALA A 235 10.51 13.13 5.37
C ALA A 235 10.84 13.04 6.86
N VAL A 236 9.88 12.60 7.67
CA VAL A 236 10.06 12.34 9.11
C VAL A 236 10.32 10.85 9.37
N ASP A 237 9.62 9.96 8.65
CA ASP A 237 9.83 8.51 8.65
C ASP A 237 9.28 7.91 7.33
N THR A 238 10.09 7.15 6.61
CA THR A 238 9.71 6.53 5.31
C THR A 238 9.31 5.06 5.44
N THR A 239 9.34 4.47 6.63
CA THR A 239 9.15 3.02 6.86
C THR A 239 7.79 2.49 6.34
N VAL A 240 6.76 3.33 6.30
CA VAL A 240 5.43 3.01 5.73
C VAL A 240 5.17 3.63 4.36
N CYS A 241 6.14 4.38 3.79
CA CYS A 241 6.05 5.09 2.51
C CYS A 241 6.53 4.25 1.30
N THR A 242 6.83 2.96 1.52
CA THR A 242 7.02 1.97 0.47
C THR A 242 5.73 1.81 -0.36
N CYS A 243 5.80 1.10 -1.48
CA CYS A 243 4.67 0.76 -2.36
C CYS A 243 3.35 0.40 -1.62
N ASP A 244 3.47 -0.08 -0.38
CA ASP A 244 2.41 -0.44 0.58
C ASP A 244 1.39 0.65 0.95
N SER A 245 1.68 1.94 0.80
CA SER A 245 0.71 3.01 1.10
C SER A 245 0.32 3.83 -0.12
N LYS A 246 1.10 3.73 -1.19
CA LYS A 246 0.93 4.55 -2.39
C LYS A 246 -0.14 3.94 -3.30
N ALA A 247 -0.23 2.63 -3.47
CA ALA A 247 -0.91 2.01 -4.61
C ALA A 247 -2.47 2.03 -4.68
N LEU A 248 -3.21 2.65 -3.77
CA LEU A 248 -4.66 2.40 -3.69
C LEU A 248 -5.58 3.51 -4.21
N LEU A 249 -6.27 3.19 -5.32
CA LEU A 249 -7.70 3.34 -5.68
C LEU A 249 -7.81 3.11 -7.23
N TRP A 250 -8.97 2.97 -7.87
CA TRP A 250 -9.15 3.15 -9.34
C TRP A 250 -10.63 3.26 -9.66
N GLY A 251 -11.03 4.42 -10.19
CA GLY A 251 -12.20 4.63 -11.05
C GLY A 251 -11.69 5.03 -12.44
N GLU A 252 -12.50 4.91 -13.49
CA GLU A 252 -12.04 5.13 -14.87
C GLU A 252 -11.60 6.59 -15.12
N GLY A 253 -10.30 6.79 -15.33
CA GLY A 253 -9.70 8.09 -15.65
C GLY A 253 -8.27 8.21 -15.13
N CYS A 254 -7.45 9.05 -15.78
CA CYS A 254 -6.00 9.22 -15.58
C CYS A 254 -5.51 9.22 -14.11
N VAL A 255 -4.26 8.79 -13.89
CA VAL A 255 -3.62 8.78 -12.56
C VAL A 255 -3.02 10.14 -12.23
N HIS A 256 -3.31 10.70 -11.05
CA HIS A 256 -2.62 11.90 -10.55
C HIS A 256 -2.20 11.70 -9.08
N ILE A 257 -0.94 11.98 -8.78
CA ILE A 257 -0.36 11.78 -7.44
C ILE A 257 -0.24 13.16 -6.79
N THR A 258 -0.93 13.40 -5.68
CA THR A 258 -0.83 14.68 -4.94
C THR A 258 -0.34 14.44 -3.52
N SER A 259 0.70 15.18 -3.13
CA SER A 259 1.26 15.19 -1.78
C SER A 259 0.37 16.00 -0.83
N LEU A 260 -0.02 15.41 0.30
CA LEU A 260 -0.50 16.14 1.47
C LEU A 260 0.57 16.11 2.57
N LYS A 261 0.57 17.11 3.46
CA LYS A 261 1.62 17.40 4.45
C LYS A 261 2.01 16.23 5.38
N HIS A 262 1.30 15.10 5.38
CA HIS A 262 1.54 13.96 6.28
C HIS A 262 1.40 12.57 5.61
N GLY A 263 1.50 12.46 4.28
CA GLY A 263 1.44 11.17 3.58
C GLY A 263 1.20 11.28 2.09
N TYR A 264 1.54 10.21 1.35
CA TYR A 264 1.29 10.07 -0.09
C TYR A 264 -0.05 9.38 -0.31
N ALA A 265 -0.92 9.96 -1.14
CA ALA A 265 -2.11 9.30 -1.66
C ALA A 265 -2.02 9.30 -3.19
N ILE A 266 -2.25 8.13 -3.82
CA ILE A 266 -2.52 8.08 -5.26
C ILE A 266 -4.01 8.40 -5.42
N LEU A 267 -4.32 9.45 -6.18
CA LEU A 267 -5.69 9.83 -6.52
C LEU A 267 -6.06 9.22 -7.88
N PHE A 268 -7.31 8.79 -7.99
CA PHE A 268 -7.92 8.35 -9.24
C PHE A 268 -9.14 9.21 -9.54
N PHE A 269 -9.25 9.63 -10.80
CA PHE A 269 -10.43 10.34 -11.31
C PHE A 269 -11.50 9.34 -11.75
N ASN A 270 -12.77 9.66 -11.50
CA ASN A 270 -13.91 9.08 -12.21
C ASN A 270 -14.60 10.22 -12.97
N SER A 271 -15.28 9.91 -14.08
CA SER A 271 -15.88 10.87 -15.02
C SER A 271 -16.79 11.94 -14.39
N ASP A 272 -17.33 11.70 -13.18
CA ASP A 272 -18.37 12.57 -12.61
C ASP A 272 -18.20 12.96 -11.13
N ARG A 273 -17.16 12.51 -10.40
CA ARG A 273 -16.92 12.91 -8.98
C ARG A 273 -15.45 12.86 -8.56
N ILE A 274 -15.04 13.85 -7.77
CA ILE A 274 -13.72 13.95 -7.13
C ILE A 274 -13.86 13.50 -5.66
N TRP A 275 -12.98 12.59 -5.19
CA TRP A 275 -12.91 12.20 -3.79
C TRP A 275 -11.64 12.77 -3.14
N PHE A 276 -11.80 13.47 -2.02
CA PHE A 276 -10.73 14.01 -1.18
C PHE A 276 -10.71 13.28 0.16
N ALA A 277 -9.53 12.91 0.67
CA ALA A 277 -9.38 12.57 2.07
C ALA A 277 -7.99 13.02 2.55
N GLY A 278 -7.99 14.03 3.43
CA GLY A 278 -6.81 14.47 4.15
C GLY A 278 -6.49 13.50 5.28
N GLY A 279 -5.21 13.16 5.45
CA GLY A 279 -4.78 12.34 6.58
C GLY A 279 -5.03 13.07 7.90
N HIS A 280 -5.97 12.55 8.71
CA HIS A 280 -6.07 12.88 10.12
C HIS A 280 -5.06 12.03 10.91
N THR A 281 -4.09 12.69 11.54
CA THR A 281 -3.37 12.15 12.69
C THR A 281 -4.26 12.18 13.94
N PRO A 282 -4.05 11.28 14.93
CA PRO A 282 -4.86 11.25 16.15
C PRO A 282 -4.82 12.58 16.92
N GLN A 283 -6.01 13.06 17.27
CA GLN A 283 -6.51 14.14 18.15
C GLN A 283 -5.63 14.95 19.14
N ASN A 284 -4.29 14.94 19.13
CA ASN A 284 -3.49 15.73 20.10
C ASN A 284 -2.64 16.84 19.49
N THR A 285 -3.11 17.53 18.45
CA THR A 285 -2.43 18.75 17.97
C THR A 285 -3.45 19.86 17.71
N VAL A 286 -3.50 20.82 18.63
CA VAL A 286 -4.30 22.05 18.53
C VAL A 286 -3.84 22.82 17.28
N PHE A 287 -4.73 23.06 16.31
CA PHE A 287 -4.44 23.90 15.14
C PHE A 287 -5.18 25.25 15.21
N HIS A 288 -4.42 26.34 15.01
CA HIS A 288 -4.92 27.72 14.91
C HIS A 288 -5.60 28.01 13.55
N LYS A 289 -6.68 28.82 13.60
CA LYS A 289 -7.61 29.31 12.54
C LYS A 289 -7.06 29.81 11.18
N LYS A 290 -5.76 29.71 10.86
CA LYS A 290 -5.17 30.23 9.60
C LYS A 290 -5.18 29.25 8.41
N SER A 291 -5.59 27.99 8.60
CA SER A 291 -5.57 26.94 7.57
C SER A 291 -6.77 26.92 6.62
N GLN A 292 -7.93 27.46 7.02
CA GLN A 292 -9.15 27.47 6.19
C GLN A 292 -9.01 28.33 4.92
N TYR A 293 -8.40 29.53 5.02
CA TYR A 293 -8.28 30.48 3.90
C TYR A 293 -7.38 30.01 2.73
N ARG A 294 -6.57 28.96 2.91
CA ARG A 294 -5.67 28.47 1.84
C ARG A 294 -6.30 27.39 0.96
N CYS A 295 -7.36 26.72 1.40
CA CYS A 295 -8.11 25.77 0.57
C CYS A 295 -8.90 26.47 -0.53
N GLU A 296 -9.49 27.64 -0.24
CA GLU A 296 -10.30 28.41 -1.19
C GLU A 296 -9.47 28.96 -2.36
N LEU A 297 -8.26 29.48 -2.09
CA LEU A 297 -7.35 29.96 -3.13
C LEU A 297 -6.85 28.85 -4.07
N TRP A 298 -6.78 27.61 -3.57
CA TRP A 298 -6.34 26.45 -4.37
C TRP A 298 -7.46 25.92 -5.27
N LEU A 299 -8.70 25.84 -4.75
CA LEU A 299 -9.90 25.53 -5.53
C LEU A 299 -10.09 26.50 -6.70
N MET A 300 -9.85 27.80 -6.49
CA MET A 300 -9.92 28.81 -7.56
C MET A 300 -8.83 28.65 -8.63
N SER A 301 -7.66 28.11 -8.29
CA SER A 301 -6.59 27.84 -9.27
C SER A 301 -6.89 26.59 -10.12
N CYS A 302 -7.52 25.57 -9.54
CA CYS A 302 -7.95 24.38 -10.25
C CYS A 302 -9.16 24.65 -11.16
N ALA A 303 -10.11 25.48 -10.71
CA ALA A 303 -11.26 25.89 -11.54
C ALA A 303 -10.84 26.67 -12.81
N ARG A 304 -9.72 27.41 -12.76
CA ARG A 304 -9.16 28.08 -13.95
C ARG A 304 -8.48 27.14 -14.94
N GLN A 305 -8.01 25.97 -14.50
CA GLN A 305 -7.40 24.97 -15.38
C GLN A 305 -8.43 24.03 -16.02
N PHE A 306 -9.64 23.92 -15.43
CA PHE A 306 -10.70 23.03 -15.92
C PHE A 306 -12.08 23.72 -15.87
N PRO A 307 -12.39 24.61 -16.84
CA PRO A 307 -13.58 25.45 -16.82
C PRO A 307 -14.91 24.70 -17.07
N ASN A 308 -14.86 23.43 -17.48
CA ASN A 308 -16.04 22.64 -17.89
C ASN A 308 -16.47 21.59 -16.86
N GLN A 309 -15.97 21.64 -15.62
CA GLN A 309 -16.34 20.71 -14.55
C GLN A 309 -17.20 21.40 -13.48
N HIS A 310 -18.24 20.71 -13.00
CA HIS A 310 -19.04 21.16 -11.86
C HIS A 310 -18.28 20.93 -10.56
N TRP A 311 -18.12 21.99 -9.76
CA TRP A 311 -17.37 22.00 -8.51
C TRP A 311 -18.35 22.09 -7.33
N ASP A 312 -18.75 20.96 -6.75
CA ASP A 312 -19.55 20.95 -5.51
C ASP A 312 -18.64 20.69 -4.30
N ALA A 313 -18.53 21.69 -3.41
CA ALA A 313 -17.84 21.57 -2.14
C ALA A 313 -18.81 21.03 -1.08
N VAL A 314 -18.65 19.78 -0.67
CA VAL A 314 -19.33 19.26 0.52
C VAL A 314 -18.46 19.56 1.74
N LEU A 315 -18.81 20.65 2.42
CA LEU A 315 -18.33 20.99 3.77
C LEU A 315 -19.32 20.39 4.77
N ASP A 316 -19.06 19.19 5.28
CA ASP A 316 -19.73 18.76 6.51
C ASP A 316 -18.94 19.33 7.68
N ALA A 317 -19.50 20.41 8.25
CA ALA A 317 -19.13 20.94 9.54
C ALA A 317 -19.90 20.18 10.62
N GLU A 318 -19.18 19.49 11.50
CA GLU A 318 -19.40 19.42 12.96
C GLU A 318 -18.23 18.71 13.65
#